data_AF-A0A2D1QYA8-F1
#
_entry.id   AF-A0A2D1QYA8-F1
#
_cell.length_a   1.000
_cell.length_b   1.000
_cell.length_c   1.000
_cell.angle_alpha   90.00
_cell.angle_beta   90.00
_cell.angle_gamma   90.00
#
_symmetry.space_group_name_H-M   'P 1'
#
loop_
_entity.id
_entity.type
_entity.pdbx_description
1 polymer ?
#
loop_
_entity_poly.entity_id
_entity_poly.type
_entity_poly.pdbx_seq_one_letter_code
_entity_poly.pdbx_strand_id
1 'polypeptide(L)'
;MAARRVERPLPSHRNEVWAMDFVSDALFNGKRFRALTVVDTYTRECLAIHVDHGIKGEQVVDVMDRLLFERGCPPAKIRVDNGPEFISRALDHWA
;
A
#
# COMPACT_ATOMS: atom_id res chain seq x y z
N MET A 1 -10.95 7.10 21.23
CA MET A 1 -12.17 6.83 20.46
C MET A 1 -11.81 5.85 19.34
N ALA A 2 -12.30 4.62 19.39
CA ALA A 2 -12.13 3.69 18.27
C ALA A 2 -13.00 4.20 17.11
N ALA A 3 -12.38 4.63 16.01
CA ALA A 3 -13.11 5.05 14.82
C ALA A 3 -14.02 3.89 14.38
N ARG A 4 -15.30 4.18 14.17
CA ARG A 4 -16.30 3.23 13.68
C ARG A 4 -15.76 2.58 12.41
N ARG A 5 -15.42 1.29 12.45
CA ARG A 5 -15.21 0.49 11.23
C ARG A 5 -16.57 0.46 10.53
N VAL A 6 -16.77 1.38 9.59
CA VAL A 6 -17.86 1.27 8.62
C VAL A 6 -17.69 -0.09 7.95
N GLU A 7 -18.68 -0.96 8.07
CA GLU A 7 -18.75 -2.19 7.28
C GLU A 7 -18.65 -1.77 5.82
N ARG A 8 -17.52 -2.13 5.21
CA ARG A 8 -17.19 -1.73 3.85
C ARG A 8 -17.54 -2.90 2.93
N PRO A 9 -18.11 -2.61 1.75
CA PRO A 9 -18.38 -3.66 0.79
C PRO A 9 -17.10 -4.44 0.49
N LEU A 10 -17.20 -5.75 0.60
CA LEU A 10 -16.11 -6.64 0.24
C LEU A 10 -15.88 -6.54 -1.26
N PRO A 11 -14.61 -6.52 -1.73
CA PRO A 11 -14.33 -6.63 -3.14
C PRO A 11 -14.94 -7.93 -3.68
N SER A 12 -15.38 -7.89 -4.93
CA SER A 12 -16.05 -8.99 -5.62
C SER A 12 -15.11 -9.79 -6.53
N HIS A 13 -13.98 -9.20 -6.92
CA HIS A 13 -12.99 -9.85 -7.81
C HIS A 13 -11.54 -9.42 -7.53
N ARG A 14 -10.59 -10.19 -8.09
CA ARG A 14 -9.15 -9.89 -8.03
C ARG A 14 -8.84 -8.56 -8.71
N ASN A 15 -7.88 -7.83 -8.17
CA ASN A 15 -7.47 -6.49 -8.59
C ASN A 15 -8.59 -5.44 -8.49
N GLU A 16 -9.65 -5.67 -7.72
CA GLU A 16 -10.66 -4.61 -7.52
C GLU A 16 -10.15 -3.55 -6.53
N VAL A 17 -9.60 -3.98 -5.40
CA VAL A 17 -9.10 -3.07 -4.36
C VAL A 17 -7.78 -3.58 -3.82
N TRP A 18 -6.74 -2.77 -3.96
CA TRP A 18 -5.46 -2.98 -3.28
C TRP A 18 -5.43 -2.16 -1.99
N ALA A 19 -5.09 -2.81 -0.89
CA ALA A 19 -4.82 -2.16 0.38
C ALA A 19 -3.31 -1.93 0.50
N MET A 20 -2.95 -0.69 0.75
CA MET A 20 -1.60 -0.21 0.97
C MET A 20 -1.44 0.25 2.41
N ASP A 21 -0.34 -0.14 3.03
CA ASP A 21 0.00 0.24 4.39
C ASP A 21 1.50 0.46 4.58
N PHE A 22 1.85 1.25 5.60
CA PHE A 22 3.21 1.47 6.06
C PHE A 22 3.38 0.94 7.48
N VAL A 23 4.20 -0.10 7.62
CA VAL A 23 4.56 -0.67 8.91
C VAL A 23 5.93 -0.15 9.32
N SER A 24 6.07 0.35 10.55
CA SER A 24 7.37 0.77 11.10
C SER A 24 7.84 -0.24 12.14
N ASP A 25 9.12 -0.59 12.11
CA ASP A 25 9.73 -1.50 13.07
C ASP A 25 11.22 -1.11 13.30
N ALA A 26 11.93 -1.84 14.15
CA ALA A 26 13.34 -1.63 14.45
C ALA A 26 14.11 -2.94 14.46
N LEU A 27 15.33 -2.91 13.92
CA LEU A 27 16.28 -4.01 14.02
C LEU A 27 16.76 -4.16 15.47
N PHE A 28 17.39 -5.30 15.77
CA PHE A 28 17.96 -5.60 17.10
C PHE A 28 18.94 -4.54 17.62
N ASN A 29 19.55 -3.75 16.73
CA ASN A 29 20.49 -2.67 17.05
C ASN A 29 19.80 -1.30 17.21
N GLY A 30 18.46 -1.25 17.26
CA GLY A 30 17.67 -0.03 17.38
C GLY A 30 17.52 0.77 16.08
N LYS A 31 18.11 0.33 14.96
CA LYS A 31 17.95 1.00 13.67
C LYS A 31 16.54 0.78 13.14
N ARG A 32 15.77 1.87 13.02
CA ARG A 32 14.38 1.84 12.53
C ARG A 32 14.32 1.61 11.03
N PHE A 33 13.29 0.91 10.59
CA PHE A 33 12.94 0.77 9.18
C PHE A 33 11.43 0.89 9.00
N ARG A 34 11.01 1.07 7.75
CA ARG A 34 9.63 1.08 7.30
C ARG A 34 9.45 0.03 6.20
N ALA A 35 8.28 -0.57 6.18
CA ALA A 35 7.84 -1.49 5.14
C ALA A 35 6.56 -0.94 4.52
N LEU A 36 6.57 -0.72 3.21
CA LEU A 36 5.39 -0.53 2.38
C LEU A 36 4.84 -1.91 2.05
N THR A 37 3.59 -2.18 2.41
CA THR A 37 2.90 -3.43 2.07
C THR A 37 1.74 -3.14 1.14
N VAL A 38 1.61 -3.92 0.06
CA VAL A 38 0.47 -3.86 -0.86
C VAL A 38 -0.19 -5.23 -0.91
N VAL A 39 -1.50 -5.29 -0.67
CA VAL A 39 -2.27 -6.52 -0.56
C VAL A 39 -3.54 -6.41 -1.40
N ASP A 40 -3.82 -7.42 -2.21
CA ASP A 40 -5.12 -7.54 -2.86
C ASP A 40 -6.16 -7.97 -1.83
N THR A 41 -7.19 -7.15 -1.65
CA THR A 41 -8.15 -7.36 -0.56
C THR A 41 -9.15 -8.48 -0.82
N TYR A 42 -9.30 -8.92 -2.08
CA TYR A 42 -10.18 -10.04 -2.46
C TYR A 42 -9.48 -11.38 -2.25
N THR A 43 -8.33 -11.56 -2.90
CA THR A 43 -7.53 -12.79 -2.87
C THR A 43 -6.72 -12.95 -1.59
N ARG A 44 -6.53 -11.86 -0.83
CA ARG A 44 -5.59 -11.78 0.31
C ARG A 44 -4.12 -11.99 -0.09
N GLU A 45 -3.82 -11.93 -1.38
CA GLU A 45 -2.46 -12.03 -1.91
C GLU A 45 -1.64 -10.80 -1.50
N CYS A 46 -0.43 -11.04 -0.96
CA CYS A 46 0.54 -9.98 -0.75
C CYS A 46 1.25 -9.69 -2.07
N LEU A 47 0.99 -8.52 -2.65
CA LEU A 47 1.50 -8.14 -3.96
C LEU A 47 2.92 -7.62 -3.87
N ALA A 48 3.21 -6.81 -2.84
CA ALA A 48 4.53 -6.27 -2.60
C ALA A 48 4.80 -6.02 -1.12
N ILE A 49 6.06 -6.20 -0.73
CA ILE A 49 6.63 -5.68 0.50
C ILE A 49 7.94 -4.97 0.12
N HIS A 50 7.99 -3.66 0.30
CA HIS A 50 9.19 -2.86 0.06
C HIS A 50 9.70 -2.30 1.38
N VAL A 51 10.94 -2.62 1.76
CA VAL A 51 11.53 -2.28 3.06
C VAL A 51 12.68 -1.31 2.88
N ASP A 52 12.65 -0.20 3.60
CA ASP A 52 13.75 0.78 3.61
C ASP A 52 13.78 1.55 4.95
N HIS A 53 14.88 2.22 5.27
CA HIS A 53 15.02 3.08 6.46
C HIS A 53 14.13 4.34 6.40
N GLY A 54 13.72 4.73 5.20
CA GLY A 54 12.67 5.72 4.96
C GLY A 54 12.11 5.49 3.55
N ILE A 55 10.80 5.60 3.39
CA ILE A 55 10.15 5.37 2.09
C ILE A 55 9.65 6.71 1.57
N LYS A 56 10.18 7.10 0.41
CA LYS A 56 9.79 8.31 -0.33
C LYS A 56 8.67 8.00 -1.30
N GLY A 57 7.96 9.05 -1.74
CA GLY A 57 6.89 8.92 -2.74
C GLY A 57 7.34 8.27 -4.05
N GLU A 58 8.53 8.61 -4.54
CA GLU A 58 9.13 7.98 -5.75
C GLU A 58 9.24 6.46 -5.61
N GLN A 59 9.70 5.98 -4.45
CA GLN A 59 9.82 4.54 -4.19
C GLN A 59 8.45 3.85 -4.13
N VAL A 60 7.40 4.55 -3.70
CA VAL A 60 6.02 4.04 -3.76
C VAL A 60 5.58 3.91 -5.21
N VAL A 61 5.83 4.92 -6.05
CA VAL A 61 5.50 4.89 -7.48
C VAL A 61 6.23 3.74 -8.18
N ASP A 62 7.53 3.57 -7.94
CA ASP A 62 8.32 2.48 -8.53
C ASP A 62 7.74 1.09 -8.17
N VAL A 63 7.31 0.91 -6.93
CA VAL A 63 6.66 -0.33 -6.47
C VAL A 63 5.32 -0.53 -7.18
N MET A 64 4.52 0.52 -7.31
CA MET A 64 3.22 0.46 -7.97
C MET A 64 3.35 0.20 -9.47
N ASP A 65 4.28 0.86 -10.17
CA ASP A 65 4.55 0.63 -11.59
C ASP A 65 5.04 -0.78 -11.87
N ARG A 66 5.90 -1.31 -11.00
CA ARG A 66 6.31 -2.72 -11.06
C ARG A 66 5.11 -3.65 -10.93
N LEU A 67 4.21 -3.40 -9.98
CA LEU A 67 3.00 -4.21 -9.80
C LEU A 67 2.06 -4.13 -11.00
N LEU A 68 1.94 -2.96 -11.63
CA LEU A 68 1.19 -2.79 -12.87
C LEU A 68 1.77 -3.63 -14.00
N PHE A 69 3.10 -3.56 -14.18
CA PHE A 69 3.79 -4.35 -15.19
C PHE A 69 3.61 -5.85 -14.97
N GLU A 70 3.74 -6.33 -13.72
CA GLU A 70 3.61 -7.74 -13.38
C GLU A 70 2.17 -8.27 -13.54
N ARG A 71 1.14 -7.43 -13.27
CA ARG A 71 -0.27 -7.86 -13.31
C ARG A 71 -1.00 -7.52 -14.60
N GLY A 72 -0.44 -6.63 -15.41
CA GLY A 72 -1.02 -6.20 -16.69
C GLY A 72 -2.22 -5.26 -16.57
N CYS A 73 -2.69 -4.95 -15.36
CA CYS A 73 -3.75 -3.96 -15.13
C CYS A 73 -3.66 -3.30 -13.74
N PRO A 74 -4.06 -2.01 -13.62
CA PRO A 74 -4.23 -1.35 -12.33
C PRO A 74 -5.42 -1.88 -11.55
N PRO A 75 -5.39 -1.77 -10.21
CA PRO A 75 -6.58 -1.97 -9.42
C PRO A 75 -7.64 -0.92 -9.74
N ALA A 76 -8.92 -1.26 -9.55
CA ALA A 76 -9.98 -0.27 -9.68
C ALA A 76 -9.89 0.81 -8.58
N LYS A 77 -9.37 0.46 -7.39
CA LYS A 77 -9.16 1.39 -6.26
C LYS A 77 -7.92 1.02 -5.46
N ILE A 78 -7.21 2.04 -4.97
CA ILE A 78 -6.20 1.90 -3.92
C ILE A 78 -6.77 2.43 -2.62
N ARG A 79 -6.63 1.64 -1.55
CA ARG A 79 -6.93 2.05 -0.18
C ARG A 79 -5.63 2.24 0.59
N VAL A 80 -5.48 3.38 1.25
CA VAL A 80 -4.35 3.67 2.12
C VAL A 80 -4.88 3.76 3.55
N ASP A 81 -4.41 2.89 4.44
CA ASP A 81 -4.93 2.82 5.81
C ASP A 81 -4.17 3.74 6.80
N ASN A 82 -3.00 4.28 6.42
CA ASN A 82 -2.17 5.20 7.23
C ASN A 82 -1.94 6.55 6.53
N GLY A 83 -2.73 7.57 6.91
CA GLY A 83 -2.46 9.02 6.78
C GLY A 83 -2.07 9.59 5.39
N PRO A 84 -2.83 10.55 4.84
CA PRO A 84 -2.57 11.13 3.50
C PRO A 84 -1.24 11.93 3.39
N GLU A 85 -0.58 12.22 4.50
CA GLU A 85 0.61 13.09 4.58
C GLU A 85 1.82 12.55 3.83
N PHE A 86 1.93 11.23 3.64
CA PHE A 86 3.03 10.61 2.89
C PHE A 86 2.68 10.29 1.43
N ILE A 87 1.40 10.21 1.10
CA ILE A 87 0.93 9.56 -0.13
C ILE A 87 0.26 10.52 -1.11
N SER A 88 -0.38 11.60 -0.63
CA SER A 88 -1.19 12.49 -1.49
C SER A 88 -0.44 12.90 -2.75
N ARG A 89 0.72 13.54 -2.68
CA ARG A 89 1.39 14.05 -3.88
C ARG A 89 1.91 12.98 -4.86
N ALA A 90 2.26 11.80 -4.38
CA ALA A 90 2.84 10.76 -5.21
C ALA A 90 1.76 9.91 -5.90
N LEU A 91 0.65 9.63 -5.21
CA LEU A 91 -0.49 8.93 -5.82
C LEU A 91 -1.42 9.86 -6.61
N ASP A 92 -1.47 11.16 -6.31
CA ASP A 92 -2.25 12.14 -7.10
C ASP A 92 -1.78 12.23 -8.56
N HIS A 93 -0.53 11.85 -8.87
CA HIS A 93 -0.03 11.75 -10.26
C HIS A 93 -0.29 10.36 -10.89
N TRP A 94 -0.64 9.35 -10.08
CA TRP A 94 -0.81 7.97 -10.52
C TRP A 94 -2.29 7.60 -10.75
N ALA A 95 -3.22 8.31 -10.10
CA ALA A 95 -4.67 8.09 -10.17
C ALA A 95 -5.36 8.74 -11.39
#